data_AF-A0A9D9Z6S0-F1
#
_entry.id   AF-A0A9D9Z6S0-F1
#
_cell.length_a   1.000
_cell.length_b   1.000
_cell.length_c   1.000
_cell.angle_alpha   90.00
_cell.angle_beta   90.00
_cell.angle_gamma   90.00
#
_symmetry.space_group_name_H-M   'P 1'
#
loop_
_entity.id
_entity.type
_entity.pdbx_description
1 polymer ?
#
loop_
_entity_poly.entity_id
_entity_poly.type
_entity_poly.pdbx_seq_one_letter_code
_entity_poly.pdbx_strand_id
1 'polypeptide(L)'
;RLISSMAVLRIARPRMWESCRVTLWPAWAKGPLFLVIGAYGGFLQAGVGFFLIWALVATAGKDLLRANALKASIALCFTAVSFVIFFSRGLINMEYGLALAVGSMIGAWMGTRFSVVKGNKWIRYVLVVMVVISALRMIFQVFGV
;
A
#
# COMPACT_ATOMS: atom_id res chain seq x y z
N ARG A 1 9.68 -32.71 -1.43
CA ARG A 1 8.22 -32.99 -1.36
C ARG A 1 7.39 -31.79 -0.88
N LEU A 2 7.86 -30.99 0.09
CA LEU A 2 7.24 -29.72 0.52
C LEU A 2 7.13 -28.61 -0.55
N ILE A 3 8.12 -28.51 -1.44
CA ILE A 3 8.13 -27.47 -2.50
C ILE A 3 7.08 -27.78 -3.60
N SER A 4 6.86 -29.07 -3.87
CA SER A 4 5.83 -29.52 -4.81
C SER A 4 4.42 -29.34 -4.23
N SER A 5 4.22 -29.59 -2.91
CA SER A 5 2.93 -29.34 -2.26
C SER A 5 2.58 -27.85 -2.16
N MET A 6 3.56 -26.96 -2.02
CA MET A 6 3.34 -25.50 -2.07
C MET A 6 2.99 -24.99 -3.48
N ALA A 7 3.53 -25.60 -4.54
CA ALA A 7 3.20 -25.24 -5.92
C ALA A 7 1.76 -25.63 -6.30
N VAL A 8 1.31 -26.82 -5.86
CA VAL A 8 -0.07 -27.30 -6.06
C VAL A 8 -1.08 -26.41 -5.32
N LEU A 9 -0.74 -25.94 -4.11
CA LEU A 9 -1.63 -25.09 -3.31
C LEU A 9 -1.83 -23.69 -3.94
N ARG A 10 -0.86 -23.19 -4.70
CA ARG A 10 -0.93 -21.88 -5.38
C ARG A 10 -1.80 -21.90 -6.65
N ILE A 11 -1.97 -23.07 -7.28
CA ILE A 11 -2.81 -23.27 -8.47
C ILE A 11 -4.23 -23.73 -8.09
N ALA A 12 -4.39 -24.46 -6.98
CA ALA A 12 -5.69 -25.02 -6.57
C ALA A 12 -6.67 -24.01 -5.94
N ARG A 13 -6.23 -22.81 -5.53
CA ARG A 13 -7.12 -21.79 -4.91
C ARG A 13 -6.90 -20.36 -5.46
N PRO A 14 -7.12 -20.09 -6.76
CA PRO A 14 -7.12 -18.73 -7.30
C PRO A 14 -8.36 -17.92 -6.86
N ARG A 15 -9.41 -18.58 -6.36
CA ARG A 15 -10.72 -17.99 -6.05
C ARG A 15 -10.80 -17.13 -4.78
N MET A 16 -9.77 -17.04 -3.94
CA MET A 16 -9.84 -16.17 -2.75
C MET A 16 -9.78 -14.67 -3.09
N TRP A 17 -9.37 -14.32 -4.32
CA TRP A 17 -9.26 -12.94 -4.81
C TRP A 17 -10.39 -12.49 -5.75
N GLU A 18 -11.32 -13.38 -6.10
CA GLU A 18 -12.45 -13.09 -7.00
C GLU A 18 -13.79 -13.01 -6.28
N SER A 19 -13.85 -13.40 -5.01
CA SER A 19 -15.10 -13.37 -4.26
C SER A 19 -15.30 -12.00 -3.64
N CYS A 20 -16.20 -11.20 -4.23
CA CYS A 20 -17.02 -10.23 -3.52
C CYS A 20 -17.83 -11.01 -2.47
N ARG A 21 -17.18 -11.46 -1.39
CA ARG A 21 -17.86 -12.04 -0.23
C ARG A 21 -18.36 -10.86 0.58
N VAL A 22 -19.67 -10.65 0.54
CA VAL A 22 -20.36 -9.73 1.42
C VAL A 22 -20.36 -10.35 2.83
N THR A 23 -19.21 -10.39 3.50
CA THR A 23 -19.19 -10.65 4.94
C THR A 23 -19.70 -9.38 5.61
N LEU A 24 -21.02 -9.33 5.84
CA LEU A 24 -21.69 -8.31 6.65
C LEU A 24 -21.25 -8.46 8.11
N TRP A 25 -20.04 -7.99 8.43
CA TRP A 25 -19.67 -7.77 9.82
C TRP A 25 -20.72 -6.84 10.44
N PRO A 26 -21.11 -7.05 11.70
CA PRO A 26 -22.15 -6.25 12.31
C PRO A 26 -21.66 -4.80 12.47
N ALA A 27 -22.55 -3.82 12.30
CA ALA A 27 -22.18 -2.40 12.24
C ALA A 27 -21.40 -1.90 13.48
N TRP A 28 -21.70 -2.49 14.65
CA TRP A 28 -21.02 -2.20 15.91
C TRP A 28 -19.54 -2.63 15.92
N ALA A 29 -19.15 -3.63 15.12
CA ALA A 29 -17.76 -4.09 15.02
C ALA A 29 -16.94 -3.29 13.97
N LYS A 30 -17.61 -2.64 13.01
CA LYS A 30 -16.93 -1.87 11.95
C LYS A 30 -16.31 -0.57 12.48
N GLY A 31 -17.07 0.17 13.29
CA GLY A 31 -16.63 1.44 13.90
C GLY A 31 -15.29 1.34 14.64
N PRO A 32 -15.17 0.47 15.66
CA PRO A 32 -13.93 0.34 16.42
C PRO A 32 -12.76 -0.17 15.57
N LEU A 33 -13.01 -1.08 14.62
CA LEU A 33 -11.96 -1.59 13.73
C LEU A 33 -11.36 -0.48 12.86
N PHE A 34 -12.20 0.34 12.20
CA PHE A 34 -11.74 1.46 11.39
C PHE A 34 -11.08 2.56 12.23
N LEU A 35 -11.53 2.75 13.47
CA LEU A 35 -10.91 3.71 14.40
C LEU A 35 -9.50 3.25 14.80
N VAL A 36 -9.30 1.98 15.15
CA VAL A 36 -7.98 1.43 15.48
C VAL A 36 -7.04 1.48 14.28
N ILE A 37 -7.52 1.10 13.09
CA ILE A 37 -6.70 1.16 11.87
C ILE A 37 -6.37 2.61 11.51
N GLY A 38 -7.31 3.56 11.73
CA GLY A 38 -7.07 4.98 11.51
C GLY A 38 -6.05 5.57 12.49
N ALA A 39 -6.14 5.22 13.78
CA ALA A 39 -5.19 5.65 14.80
C ALA A 39 -3.79 5.07 14.56
N TYR A 40 -3.70 3.76 14.28
CA TYR A 40 -2.46 3.11 13.84
C TYR A 40 -1.91 3.76 12.55
N GLY A 41 -2.83 4.09 11.64
CA GLY A 41 -2.63 4.82 10.40
C GLY A 41 -1.88 6.13 10.57
N GLY A 42 -2.37 6.97 11.47
CA GLY A 42 -1.82 8.29 11.75
C GLY A 42 -0.52 8.29 12.56
N PHE A 43 -0.24 7.24 13.34
CA PHE A 43 0.96 7.18 14.17
C PHE A 43 2.14 6.48 13.48
N LEU A 44 1.96 5.22 13.04
CA LEU A 44 3.06 4.42 12.50
C LEU A 44 3.19 4.57 10.98
N GLN A 45 2.08 4.78 10.27
CA GLN A 45 1.96 4.91 8.81
C GLN A 45 2.51 3.72 7.96
N ALA A 46 3.33 2.85 8.54
CA ALA A 46 3.91 1.66 7.93
C ALA A 46 2.93 0.48 7.92
N GLY A 47 2.74 -0.13 6.74
CA GLY A 47 1.88 -1.30 6.55
C GLY A 47 0.37 -1.02 6.56
N VAL A 48 -0.05 0.21 6.86
CA VAL A 48 -1.45 0.65 6.98
C VAL A 48 -2.27 0.35 5.72
N GLY A 49 -1.67 0.49 4.54
CA GLY A 49 -2.34 0.20 3.27
C GLY A 49 -2.84 -1.24 3.15
N PHE A 50 -2.08 -2.21 3.68
CA PHE A 50 -2.49 -3.62 3.68
C PHE A 50 -3.65 -3.86 4.64
N PHE A 51 -3.59 -3.28 5.85
CA PHE A 51 -4.67 -3.34 6.82
C PHE A 51 -5.96 -2.70 6.31
N LEU A 52 -5.85 -1.57 5.59
CA LEU A 52 -6.99 -0.88 5.03
C LEU A 52 -7.66 -1.67 3.90
N ILE A 53 -6.87 -2.24 2.98
CA ILE A 53 -7.40 -3.10 1.91
C ILE A 53 -8.04 -4.34 2.53
N TRP A 54 -7.38 -4.98 3.50
CA TRP A 54 -7.93 -6.13 4.20
C TRP A 54 -9.26 -5.80 4.89
N ALA A 55 -9.32 -4.70 5.64
CA ALA A 55 -10.54 -4.26 6.32
C ALA A 55 -11.65 -3.92 5.32
N LEU A 56 -11.35 -3.25 4.21
CA LEU A 56 -12.33 -2.88 3.19
C LEU A 56 -12.89 -4.09 2.42
N VAL A 57 -12.03 -5.04 2.07
CA VAL A 57 -12.46 -6.30 1.44
C VAL A 57 -13.25 -7.15 2.44
N ALA A 58 -12.81 -7.24 3.69
CA ALA A 58 -13.45 -8.07 4.73
C ALA A 58 -14.81 -7.51 5.20
N THR A 59 -14.95 -6.18 5.34
CA THR A 59 -16.15 -5.57 5.92
C THR A 59 -17.16 -5.05 4.90
N ALA A 60 -16.71 -4.65 3.71
CA ALA A 60 -17.55 -4.05 2.69
C ALA A 60 -17.65 -4.91 1.42
N GLY A 61 -16.97 -6.06 1.36
CA GLY A 61 -16.97 -6.96 0.21
C GLY A 61 -16.46 -6.30 -1.08
N LYS A 62 -15.77 -5.16 -0.99
CA LYS A 62 -15.36 -4.39 -2.17
C LYS A 62 -14.32 -5.16 -2.98
N ASP A 63 -14.44 -5.12 -4.30
CA ASP A 63 -13.39 -5.61 -5.20
C ASP A 63 -12.05 -4.97 -4.85
N LEU A 64 -10.96 -5.73 -5.01
CA LEU A 64 -9.61 -5.25 -4.68
C LEU A 64 -9.28 -3.92 -5.36
N LEU A 65 -9.76 -3.71 -6.58
CA LEU A 65 -9.58 -2.46 -7.31
C LEU A 65 -10.26 -1.28 -6.61
N ARG A 66 -11.51 -1.46 -6.16
CA ARG A 66 -12.28 -0.43 -5.43
C ARG A 66 -11.72 -0.19 -4.04
N ALA A 67 -11.27 -1.24 -3.35
CA ALA A 67 -10.62 -1.14 -2.05
C ALA A 67 -9.29 -0.38 -2.14
N ASN A 68 -8.49 -0.66 -3.18
CA ASN A 68 -7.22 0.05 -3.41
C ASN A 68 -7.44 1.54 -3.75
N ALA A 69 -8.45 1.85 -4.58
CA ALA A 69 -8.82 3.23 -4.89
C ALA A 69 -9.21 4.00 -3.61
N LEU A 70 -10.08 3.42 -2.77
CA LEU A 70 -10.47 4.06 -1.51
C LEU A 70 -9.30 4.20 -0.54
N LYS A 71 -8.40 3.21 -0.49
CA LYS A 71 -7.16 3.29 0.30
C LYS A 71 -6.27 4.44 -0.14
N ALA A 72 -6.17 4.71 -1.45
CA ALA A 72 -5.42 5.87 -1.94
C ALA A 72 -6.08 7.19 -1.53
N SER A 73 -7.41 7.29 -1.62
CA SER A 73 -8.17 8.48 -1.17
C SER A 73 -8.01 8.75 0.33
N ILE A 74 -8.12 7.71 1.16
CA ILE A 74 -7.95 7.84 2.61
C ILE A 74 -6.51 8.27 2.94
N ALA A 75 -5.51 7.67 2.27
CA ALA A 75 -4.12 8.07 2.46
C ALA A 75 -3.89 9.55 2.08
N LEU A 76 -4.53 10.04 1.02
CA LEU A 76 -4.45 11.45 0.62
C LEU A 76 -5.01 12.37 1.71
N CYS A 77 -6.17 12.03 2.29
CA CYS A 77 -6.74 12.79 3.42
C CYS A 77 -5.80 12.81 4.63
N PHE A 78 -5.22 11.67 5.02
CA PHE A 78 -4.24 11.59 6.11
C PHE A 78 -3.02 12.47 5.86
N THR A 79 -2.46 12.40 4.65
CA THR A 79 -1.29 13.21 4.29
C THR A 79 -1.62 14.69 4.21
N ALA A 80 -2.83 15.07 3.79
CA ALA A 80 -3.25 16.47 3.75
C ALA A 80 -3.40 17.06 5.16
N VAL A 81 -4.03 16.33 6.08
CA VAL A 81 -4.14 16.74 7.49
C VAL A 81 -2.75 16.85 8.13
N SER A 82 -1.89 15.86 7.89
CA SER A 82 -0.51 15.88 8.38
C SER A 82 0.25 17.09 7.84
N PHE A 83 0.14 17.36 6.54
CA PHE A 83 0.76 18.52 5.90
C PHE A 83 0.32 19.84 6.55
N VAL A 84 -0.98 20.05 6.78
CA VAL A 84 -1.49 21.27 7.43
C VAL A 84 -0.92 21.43 8.85
N ILE A 85 -0.87 20.35 9.62
CA ILE A 85 -0.33 20.36 10.99
C ILE A 85 1.17 20.69 10.95
N PHE A 86 1.97 20.01 10.13
CA PHE A 86 3.40 20.27 10.04
C PHE A 86 3.71 21.66 9.47
N PHE A 87 2.88 22.16 8.55
CA PHE A 87 2.99 23.50 7.99
C PHE A 87 2.77 24.56 9.08
N SER A 88 1.73 24.40 9.90
CA SER A 88 1.44 25.30 11.03
C SER A 88 2.54 25.32 12.09
N ARG A 89 3.33 24.24 12.20
CA ARG A 89 4.46 24.11 13.13
C ARG A 89 5.78 24.64 12.58
N GLY A 90 5.82 25.09 11.32
CA GLY A 90 7.05 25.57 10.67
C GLY A 90 8.12 24.49 10.45
N LEU A 91 7.76 23.21 10.54
CA LEU A 91 8.69 22.07 10.42
C LEU A 91 8.92 21.64 8.96
N ILE A 92 8.34 22.35 7.99
CA ILE A 92 8.39 21.98 6.58
C ILE A 92 9.39 22.88 5.84
N ASN A 93 10.48 22.29 5.38
CA ASN A 93 11.32 22.91 4.36
C ASN A 93 10.61 22.85 3.01
N MET A 94 10.08 23.98 2.55
CA MET A 94 9.28 24.04 1.34
C MET A 94 10.05 23.63 0.07
N GLU A 95 11.35 23.91 -0.01
CA GLU A 95 12.18 23.51 -1.15
C GLU A 95 12.22 21.99 -1.31
N TYR A 96 12.60 21.27 -0.24
CA TYR A 96 12.64 19.81 -0.25
C TYR A 96 11.24 19.20 -0.35
N GLY A 97 10.24 19.80 0.29
CA GLY A 97 8.86 19.35 0.25
C GLY A 97 8.28 19.40 -1.17
N LEU A 98 8.52 20.49 -1.89
CA LEU A 98 8.05 20.66 -3.27
C LEU A 98 8.78 19.70 -4.22
N ALA A 99 10.10 19.57 -4.10
CA ALA A 99 10.89 18.64 -4.90
C ALA A 99 10.41 17.19 -4.70
N LEU A 100 10.14 16.79 -3.46
CA LEU A 100 9.62 15.47 -3.12
C LEU A 100 8.19 15.26 -3.66
N ALA A 101 7.33 16.27 -3.56
CA ALA A 101 5.95 16.20 -4.06
C ALA A 101 5.91 16.02 -5.58
N VAL A 102 6.68 16.83 -6.32
CA VAL A 102 6.78 16.75 -7.78
C VAL A 102 7.39 15.42 -8.21
N GLY A 103 8.49 14.99 -7.59
CA GLY A 103 9.13 13.71 -7.89
C GLY A 103 8.21 12.52 -7.63
N SER A 104 7.48 12.53 -6.51
CA SER A 104 6.51 11.48 -6.17
C SER A 104 5.33 11.44 -7.14
N MET A 105 4.83 12.60 -7.57
CA MET A 105 3.73 12.69 -8.52
C MET A 105 4.13 12.17 -9.91
N ILE A 106 5.30 12.59 -10.41
CA ILE A 106 5.84 12.10 -11.69
C ILE A 106 6.07 10.59 -11.63
N GLY A 107 6.70 10.10 -10.56
CA GLY A 107 6.95 8.67 -10.36
C GLY A 107 5.66 7.84 -10.29
N ALA A 108 4.64 8.31 -9.58
CA ALA A 108 3.34 7.65 -9.52
C ALA A 108 2.64 7.63 -10.88
N TRP A 109 2.65 8.74 -11.62
CA TRP A 109 2.05 8.83 -12.94
C TRP A 109 2.74 7.93 -13.98
N MET A 110 4.07 7.98 -14.04
CA MET A 110 4.84 7.07 -14.91
C MET A 110 4.63 5.61 -14.51
N GLY A 111 4.74 5.29 -13.22
CA GLY A 111 4.61 3.92 -12.71
C GLY A 111 3.25 3.30 -13.04
N THR A 112 2.16 4.04 -12.79
CA THR A 112 0.79 3.58 -13.14
C THR A 112 0.61 3.40 -14.63
N ARG A 113 1.08 4.33 -15.46
CA ARG A 113 0.96 4.22 -16.92
C ARG A 113 1.78 3.07 -17.49
N PHE A 114 3.02 2.89 -17.03
CA PHE A 114 3.85 1.75 -17.43
C PHE A 114 3.25 0.41 -16.98
N SER A 115 2.64 0.37 -15.79
CA SER A 115 1.97 -0.83 -15.26
C SER A 115 0.80 -1.27 -16.15
N VAL A 116 0.07 -0.33 -16.75
CA VAL A 116 -1.06 -0.64 -17.64
C VAL A 116 -0.58 -1.07 -19.03
N VAL A 117 0.48 -0.45 -19.57
CA VAL A 117 0.90 -0.66 -20.97
C VAL A 117 1.77 -1.91 -21.18
N LYS A 118 2.72 -2.23 -20.29
CA LYS A 118 3.70 -3.32 -20.51
C LYS A 118 3.31 -4.69 -19.93
N GLY A 119 2.19 -4.75 -19.20
CA GLY A 119 1.67 -5.99 -18.62
C GLY A 119 2.46 -6.53 -17.40
N ASN A 120 1.92 -7.59 -16.79
CA ASN A 120 2.32 -8.07 -15.47
C ASN A 120 3.77 -8.61 -15.37
N LYS A 121 4.32 -9.13 -16.48
CA LYS A 121 5.70 -9.68 -16.50
C LYS A 121 6.75 -8.59 -16.30
N TRP A 122 6.56 -7.42 -16.90
CA TRP A 122 7.53 -6.32 -16.83
C TRP A 122 7.59 -5.72 -15.41
N ILE A 123 6.42 -5.56 -14.78
CA ILE A 123 6.29 -5.11 -13.38
C ILE A 123 7.05 -6.04 -12.45
N ARG A 124 6.93 -7.36 -12.65
CA ARG A 124 7.62 -8.35 -11.83
C ARG A 124 9.15 -8.23 -11.93
N TYR A 125 9.69 -8.00 -13.12
CA TYR A 125 11.13 -7.80 -13.28
C TYR A 125 11.62 -6.54 -12.56
N VAL A 126 10.94 -5.41 -12.74
CA VAL A 126 11.30 -4.16 -12.05
C VAL A 126 11.25 -4.33 -10.53
N LEU A 127 10.22 -4.98 -10.00
CA LEU A 127 10.09 -5.24 -8.57
C LEU A 127 11.26 -6.08 -8.06
N VAL A 128 11.64 -7.15 -8.76
CA VAL A 128 12.76 -8.01 -8.36
C VAL A 128 14.06 -7.22 -8.35
N VAL A 129 14.33 -6.43 -9.39
CA VAL A 129 15.54 -5.59 -9.47
C VAL A 129 15.58 -4.59 -8.32
N MET A 130 14.48 -3.89 -8.05
CA MET A 130 14.39 -2.92 -6.95
C MET A 130 14.62 -3.57 -5.59
N VAL A 131 14.01 -4.73 -5.33
CA VAL A 131 14.19 -5.47 -4.06
C VAL A 131 15.65 -5.89 -3.87
N VAL A 132 16.31 -6.38 -4.93
CA VAL A 132 17.73 -6.74 -4.86
C VAL A 132 18.60 -5.52 -4.56
N ILE A 133 18.35 -4.40 -5.24
CA ILE A 133 19.08 -3.14 -4.98
C ILE A 133 18.87 -2.68 -3.53
N SER A 134 17.63 -2.66 -3.04
CA SER A 134 17.33 -2.26 -1.66
C SER A 134 17.99 -3.18 -0.63
N ALA A 135 17.99 -4.50 -0.87
CA ALA A 135 18.64 -5.47 0.00
C ALA A 135 20.16 -5.25 0.05
N LEU A 136 20.80 -5.07 -1.10
CA LEU A 136 22.23 -4.76 -1.17
C LEU A 136 22.54 -3.45 -0.46
N ARG A 137 21.75 -2.40 -0.69
CA ARG A 137 21.96 -1.09 -0.05
C ARG A 137 21.83 -1.16 1.46
N MET A 138 20.89 -1.96 1.97
CA MET A 138 20.73 -2.19 3.41
C MET A 138 21.93 -2.94 3.99
N ILE A 139 22.47 -3.93 3.27
CA ILE A 139 23.68 -4.66 3.66
C ILE A 139 24.88 -3.71 3.75
N PHE A 140 25.12 -2.88 2.73
CA PHE A 140 26.22 -1.91 2.74
C PHE A 140 26.08 -0.90 3.89
N GLN A 141 24.86 -0.39 4.11
CA GLN A 141 24.58 0.51 5.23
C GLN A 141 24.83 -0.13 6.60
N VAL A 142 24.59 -1.43 6.75
CA VAL A 142 24.91 -2.19 7.98
C VAL A 142 26.41 -2.36 8.18
N PHE A 143 27.19 -2.52 7.11
CA PHE A 143 28.65 -2.64 7.17
C PHE A 143 29.40 -1.30 7.29
N GLY A 144 28.68 -0.18 7.45
CA GLY A 144 29.26 1.11 7.85
C GLY A 144 29.96 1.88 6.74
N VAL A 145 29.60 1.63 5.48
CA VAL A 145 29.93 2.50 4.32
C VAL A 145 28.66 3.20 3.85
#